data_AF-A0A966VRU0-F1
#
_entry.id   AF-A0A966VRU0-F1
#
_cell.length_a   1.000
_cell.length_b   1.000
_cell.length_c   1.000
_cell.angle_alpha   90.00
_cell.angle_beta   90.00
_cell.angle_gamma   90.00
#
_symmetry.space_group_name_H-M   'P 1'
#
loop_
_entity.id
_entity.type
_entity.pdbx_description
1 polymer ?
#
loop_
_entity_poly.entity_id
_entity_poly.type
_entity_poly.pdbx_seq_one_letter_code
_entity_poly.pdbx_strand_id
1 'polypeptide(L)'
;MSQISNADKQARFRKKEHLKRRSASIFHEWQFRPDYFKSKTPEDVKHSLDKAIDLPSGWTDKDYERAEQTLDQLRKDFLCGSDQLTVDIDNAREDLIPFDPNKLRENDIAIEKARALAAHIISALKLSNCSDAEQAAALMEALRFIGRSLASQIDIPRSQATVMSLASIGHEYDRPEWFAEKLADTISAQAGNRLAREVGQHLTK
;
A
#
# COMPACT_ATOMS: atom_id res chain seq x y z
N MET A 1 -36.20 19.40 26.50
CA MET A 1 -34.75 19.57 26.72
C MET A 1 -34.36 18.69 27.88
N SER A 2 -33.69 17.57 27.62
CA SER A 2 -33.26 16.62 28.65
C SER A 2 -32.17 17.26 29.52
N GLN A 3 -32.46 17.45 30.81
CA GLN A 3 -31.49 17.96 31.79
C GLN A 3 -30.35 16.94 31.93
N ILE A 4 -29.17 17.32 31.48
CA ILE A 4 -27.92 16.56 31.67
C ILE A 4 -27.59 16.53 33.16
N SER A 5 -27.40 15.33 33.73
CA SER A 5 -27.06 15.16 35.15
C SER A 5 -25.70 15.81 35.47
N ASN A 6 -25.49 16.22 36.72
CA ASN A 6 -24.19 16.75 37.16
C ASN A 6 -23.06 15.73 36.98
N ALA A 7 -23.35 14.42 37.09
CA ALA A 7 -22.40 13.36 36.80
C ALA A 7 -21.95 13.38 35.31
N ASP A 8 -22.90 13.56 34.39
CA ASP A 8 -22.62 13.62 32.95
C ASP A 8 -21.83 14.88 32.58
N LYS A 9 -22.12 16.02 33.23
CA LYS A 9 -21.33 17.25 33.05
C LYS A 9 -19.89 17.05 33.50
N GLN A 10 -19.67 16.38 34.62
CA GLN A 10 -18.34 16.11 35.14
C GLN A 10 -17.58 15.09 34.27
N ALA A 11 -18.25 14.05 33.78
CA ALA A 11 -17.67 13.11 32.80
C ALA A 11 -17.26 13.82 31.50
N ARG A 12 -18.12 14.69 30.97
CA ARG A 12 -17.84 15.50 29.78
C ARG A 12 -16.66 16.45 29.99
N PHE A 13 -16.57 17.07 31.15
CA PHE A 13 -15.42 17.92 31.51
C PHE A 13 -14.12 17.12 31.53
N ARG A 14 -14.11 15.93 32.16
CA ARG A 14 -12.92 15.04 32.21
C ARG A 14 -12.46 14.62 30.82
N LYS A 15 -13.40 14.26 29.93
CA LYS A 15 -13.11 13.92 28.53
C LYS A 15 -12.47 15.09 27.77
N LYS A 16 -13.01 16.31 27.91
CA LYS A 16 -12.38 17.51 27.31
C LYS A 16 -10.97 17.77 27.84
N GLU A 17 -10.76 17.64 29.14
CA GLU A 17 -9.43 17.79 29.74
C GLU A 17 -8.46 16.68 29.28
N HIS A 18 -8.95 15.46 29.06
CA HIS A 18 -8.16 14.38 28.47
C HIS A 18 -7.65 14.75 27.06
N LEU A 19 -8.55 15.24 26.18
CA LEU A 19 -8.17 15.67 24.82
C LEU A 19 -7.10 16.78 24.84
N LYS A 20 -7.25 17.78 25.72
CA LYS A 20 -6.25 18.84 25.87
C LYS A 20 -4.88 18.31 26.31
N ARG A 21 -4.86 17.42 27.32
CA ARG A 21 -3.60 16.80 27.78
C ARG A 21 -2.97 15.95 26.69
N ARG A 22 -3.78 15.22 25.93
CA ARG A 22 -3.30 14.40 24.80
C ARG A 22 -2.71 15.26 23.69
N SER A 23 -3.40 16.31 23.29
CA SER A 23 -2.90 17.33 22.34
C SER A 23 -1.55 17.92 22.80
N ALA A 24 -1.46 18.37 24.06
CA ALA A 24 -0.22 18.91 24.60
C ALA A 24 0.93 17.88 24.63
N SER A 25 0.63 16.61 24.95
CA SER A 25 1.60 15.53 24.93
C SER A 25 2.14 15.27 23.52
N ILE A 26 1.28 15.30 22.50
CA ILE A 26 1.68 15.08 21.10
C ILE A 26 2.55 16.25 20.62
N PHE A 27 2.15 17.48 20.94
CA PHE A 27 2.95 18.67 20.60
C PHE A 27 4.34 18.62 21.23
N HIS A 28 4.41 18.23 22.51
CA HIS A 28 5.68 18.05 23.21
C HIS A 28 6.51 16.96 22.53
N GLU A 29 5.96 15.77 22.28
CA GLU A 29 6.66 14.68 21.58
C GLU A 29 7.23 15.10 20.22
N TRP A 30 6.48 15.91 19.47
CA TRP A 30 6.92 16.50 18.20
C TRP A 30 8.09 17.49 18.39
N GLN A 31 8.03 18.38 19.38
CA GLN A 31 9.09 19.37 19.66
C GLN A 31 10.45 18.74 19.97
N PHE A 32 10.48 17.56 20.61
CA PHE A 32 11.73 16.87 20.96
C PHE A 32 12.36 16.08 19.78
N ARG A 33 11.78 16.16 18.57
CA ARG A 33 12.28 15.47 17.37
C ARG A 33 12.51 16.44 16.18
N PRO A 34 13.42 17.41 16.31
CA PRO A 34 13.63 18.45 15.29
C PRO A 34 14.11 17.91 13.93
N ASP A 35 14.80 16.76 13.89
CA ASP A 35 15.42 16.24 12.66
C ASP A 35 14.44 15.69 11.61
N TYR A 36 13.18 15.45 11.99
CA TYR A 36 12.18 14.76 11.15
C TYR A 36 11.17 15.70 10.46
N PHE A 37 11.11 17.00 10.82
CA PHE A 37 9.95 17.85 10.46
C PHE A 37 10.32 19.16 9.76
N LYS A 38 11.10 19.07 8.68
CA LYS A 38 11.53 20.26 7.89
C LYS A 38 10.39 21.03 7.21
N SER A 39 9.16 20.52 7.20
CA SER A 39 8.03 21.09 6.46
C SER A 39 6.92 21.73 7.30
N LYS A 40 6.91 21.59 8.63
CA LYS A 40 5.84 22.13 9.49
C LYS A 40 6.41 23.03 10.58
N THR A 41 5.80 24.20 10.77
CA THR A 41 6.15 25.11 11.87
C THR A 41 5.45 24.68 13.18
N PRO A 42 6.01 25.03 14.35
CA PRO A 42 5.34 24.78 15.63
C PRO A 42 3.92 25.37 15.70
N GLU A 43 3.72 26.52 15.07
CA GLU A 43 2.42 27.19 14.98
C GLU A 43 1.40 26.35 14.19
N ASP A 44 1.81 25.77 13.06
CA ASP A 44 0.94 24.92 12.22
C ASP A 44 0.55 23.63 12.93
N VAL A 45 1.49 23.01 13.65
CA VAL A 45 1.26 21.79 14.42
C VAL A 45 0.29 22.07 15.56
N LYS A 46 0.50 23.18 16.30
CA LYS A 46 -0.37 23.58 17.40
C LYS A 46 -1.78 23.91 16.90
N HIS A 47 -1.91 24.66 15.80
CA HIS A 47 -3.21 24.95 15.18
C HIS A 47 -3.95 23.68 14.77
N SER A 48 -3.25 22.71 14.19
CA SER A 48 -3.85 21.42 13.79
C SER A 48 -4.36 20.61 14.99
N LEU A 49 -3.60 20.58 16.08
CA LEU A 49 -3.98 19.90 17.31
C LEU A 49 -5.14 20.62 18.03
N ASP A 50 -5.13 21.96 18.08
CA ASP A 50 -6.20 22.77 18.67
C ASP A 50 -7.52 22.58 17.90
N LYS A 51 -7.46 22.50 16.57
CA LYS A 51 -8.62 22.19 15.73
C LYS A 51 -9.18 20.79 15.99
N ALA A 52 -8.31 19.81 16.25
CA ALA A 52 -8.74 18.42 16.51
C ALA A 52 -9.51 18.27 17.84
N ILE A 53 -9.25 19.14 18.82
CA ILE A 53 -9.91 19.12 20.12
C ILE A 53 -11.09 20.10 20.24
N ASP A 54 -11.34 20.91 19.20
CA ASP A 54 -12.45 21.86 19.15
C ASP A 54 -13.78 21.15 18.88
N LEU A 55 -14.35 20.61 19.97
CA LEU A 55 -15.62 19.89 19.92
C LEU A 55 -16.82 20.84 19.79
N PRO A 56 -17.81 20.51 18.95
CA PRO A 56 -18.99 21.34 18.74
C PRO A 56 -19.82 21.54 20.02
N SER A 57 -20.60 22.62 20.05
CA SER A 57 -21.55 22.86 21.15
C SER A 57 -22.60 21.75 21.19
N GLY A 58 -22.65 21.00 22.29
CA GLY A 58 -23.53 19.84 22.43
C GLY A 58 -22.93 18.50 22.01
N TRP A 59 -21.61 18.42 21.81
CA TRP A 59 -20.87 17.21 21.44
C TRP A 59 -21.29 15.94 22.21
N THR A 60 -21.21 14.83 21.50
CA THR A 60 -21.55 13.47 21.93
C THR A 60 -20.30 12.63 22.12
N ASP A 61 -20.44 11.45 22.73
CA ASP A 61 -19.31 10.54 22.90
C ASP A 61 -18.66 10.11 21.56
N LYS A 62 -19.43 10.06 20.48
CA LYS A 62 -18.90 9.80 19.12
C LYS A 62 -18.00 10.92 18.62
N ASP A 63 -18.33 12.17 18.96
CA ASP A 63 -17.50 13.33 18.59
C ASP A 63 -16.17 13.31 19.36
N TYR A 64 -16.21 12.87 20.62
CA TYR A 64 -15.03 12.64 21.43
C TYR A 64 -14.14 11.53 20.87
N GLU A 65 -14.71 10.37 20.54
CA GLU A 65 -13.97 9.27 19.92
C GLU A 65 -13.34 9.69 18.58
N ARG A 66 -14.07 10.46 17.77
CA ARG A 66 -13.55 11.02 16.51
C ARG A 66 -12.39 11.98 16.76
N ALA A 67 -12.46 12.81 17.80
CA ALA A 67 -11.37 13.70 18.18
C ALA A 67 -10.13 12.92 18.63
N GLU A 68 -10.29 11.83 19.40
CA GLU A 68 -9.17 10.94 19.77
C GLU A 68 -8.52 10.29 18.54
N GLN A 69 -9.33 9.75 17.62
CA GLN A 69 -8.84 9.16 16.37
C GLN A 69 -8.07 10.19 15.52
N THR A 70 -8.59 11.43 15.47
CA THR A 70 -7.94 12.53 14.73
C THR A 70 -6.61 12.91 15.37
N LEU A 71 -6.53 12.96 16.71
CA LEU A 71 -5.28 13.21 17.42
C LEU A 71 -4.25 12.10 17.20
N ASP A 72 -4.66 10.82 17.19
CA ASP A 72 -3.74 9.72 16.93
C ASP A 72 -3.25 9.71 15.47
N GLN A 73 -4.11 10.05 14.51
CA GLN A 73 -3.69 10.22 13.12
C GLN A 73 -2.69 11.37 12.99
N LEU A 74 -2.98 12.53 13.58
CA LEU A 74 -2.06 13.66 13.59
C LEU A 74 -0.73 13.29 14.27
N ARG A 75 -0.75 12.55 15.37
CA ARG A 75 0.46 12.04 16.02
C ARG A 75 1.29 11.17 15.07
N LYS A 76 0.67 10.26 14.31
CA LYS A 76 1.37 9.45 13.31
C LYS A 76 1.93 10.31 12.19
N ASP A 77 1.14 11.22 11.64
CA ASP A 77 1.57 12.14 10.58
C ASP A 77 2.73 13.05 11.04
N PHE A 78 2.70 13.47 12.30
CA PHE A 78 3.73 14.28 12.93
C PHE A 78 4.92 13.48 13.44
N LEU A 79 4.90 12.15 13.48
CA LEU A 79 6.04 11.35 13.95
C LEU A 79 6.67 10.51 12.85
N CYS A 80 5.88 10.16 11.82
CA CYS A 80 6.26 9.38 10.66
C CYS A 80 6.31 10.25 9.40
N GLY A 81 7.03 11.37 9.49
CA GLY A 81 7.20 12.31 8.38
C GLY A 81 7.69 11.60 7.11
N SER A 82 6.77 11.48 6.14
CA SER A 82 6.99 11.24 4.72
C SER A 82 7.90 10.07 4.33
N ASP A 83 7.53 8.86 4.72
CA ASP A 83 7.60 7.72 3.80
C ASP A 83 6.49 6.75 4.17
N GLN A 84 5.34 6.90 3.50
CA GLN A 84 4.23 5.96 3.61
C GLN A 84 4.72 4.51 3.41
N LEU A 85 5.72 4.34 2.54
CA LEU A 85 6.41 3.09 2.29
C LEU A 85 7.17 2.56 3.52
N THR A 86 7.88 3.42 4.25
CA THR A 86 8.62 3.04 5.45
C THR A 86 7.67 2.68 6.59
N VAL A 87 6.55 3.38 6.73
CA VAL A 87 5.48 3.04 7.68
C VAL A 87 4.84 1.70 7.33
N ASP A 88 4.56 1.44 6.06
CA ASP A 88 4.03 0.15 5.61
C ASP A 88 5.05 -0.99 5.82
N ILE A 89 6.35 -0.73 5.62
CA ILE A 89 7.45 -1.66 5.89
C ILE A 89 7.62 -1.93 7.40
N ASP A 90 7.52 -0.90 8.24
CA ASP A 90 7.67 -1.02 9.69
C ASP A 90 6.45 -1.69 10.33
N ASN A 91 5.23 -1.41 9.86
CA ASN A 91 4.02 -2.12 10.29
C ASN A 91 4.07 -3.60 9.86
N ALA A 92 4.50 -3.88 8.63
CA ALA A 92 4.71 -5.27 8.17
C ALA A 92 5.79 -5.98 9.01
N ARG A 93 6.80 -5.27 9.52
CA ARG A 93 7.81 -5.80 10.43
C ARG A 93 7.27 -6.12 11.82
N GLU A 94 6.41 -5.27 12.38
CA GLU A 94 5.81 -5.49 13.70
C GLU A 94 4.82 -6.66 13.70
N ASP A 95 4.05 -6.85 12.62
CA ASP A 95 3.08 -7.96 12.48
C ASP A 95 3.73 -9.33 12.23
N LEU A 96 5.03 -9.38 11.92
CA LEU A 96 5.74 -10.62 11.54
C LEU A 96 6.42 -11.37 12.70
N ILE A 97 6.36 -10.89 13.95
CA ILE A 97 7.17 -11.49 15.02
C ILE A 97 6.34 -11.95 16.23
N PRO A 98 5.90 -13.21 16.24
CA PRO A 98 6.18 -14.13 17.32
C PRO A 98 7.58 -14.73 17.07
N PHE A 99 8.49 -14.58 18.03
CA PHE A 99 9.87 -15.08 17.92
C PHE A 99 9.88 -16.61 17.80
N ASP A 100 10.09 -17.11 16.59
CA ASP A 100 10.29 -18.52 16.27
C ASP A 100 11.56 -18.66 15.40
N PRO A 101 12.60 -19.36 15.88
CA PRO A 101 13.87 -19.49 15.15
C PRO A 101 13.75 -20.24 13.81
N ASN A 102 12.71 -21.05 13.61
CA ASN A 102 12.47 -21.67 12.30
C ASN A 102 11.94 -20.67 11.28
N LYS A 103 11.13 -19.69 11.71
CA LYS A 103 10.64 -18.59 10.86
C LYS A 103 11.74 -17.62 10.45
N LEU A 104 12.78 -17.44 11.28
CA LEU A 104 13.95 -16.63 10.93
C LEU A 104 14.70 -17.21 9.72
N ARG A 105 14.91 -18.53 9.68
CA ARG A 105 15.57 -19.20 8.55
C ARG A 105 14.72 -19.16 7.28
N GLU A 106 13.41 -19.28 7.42
CA GLU A 106 12.46 -19.12 6.30
C GLU A 106 12.45 -17.69 5.77
N ASN A 107 12.55 -16.69 6.65
CA ASN A 107 12.68 -15.29 6.28
C ASN A 107 13.98 -14.99 5.53
N ASP A 108 15.11 -15.54 5.97
CA ASP A 108 16.39 -15.36 5.25
C ASP A 108 16.33 -15.96 3.84
N ILE A 109 15.73 -17.15 3.71
CA ILE A 109 15.50 -17.78 2.40
C ILE A 109 14.55 -16.94 1.54
N ALA A 110 13.50 -16.36 2.14
CA ALA A 110 12.56 -15.50 1.44
C ALA A 110 13.20 -14.19 0.97
N ILE A 111 14.06 -13.59 1.81
CA ILE A 111 14.82 -12.37 1.49
C ILE A 111 15.78 -12.64 0.33
N GLU A 112 16.52 -13.74 0.36
CA GLU A 112 17.43 -14.09 -0.74
C GLU A 112 16.68 -14.37 -2.04
N LYS A 113 15.53 -15.07 -1.98
CA LYS A 113 14.66 -15.25 -3.15
C LYS A 113 14.13 -13.92 -3.69
N ALA A 114 13.74 -13.00 -2.82
CA ALA A 114 13.26 -11.67 -3.22
C ALA A 114 14.39 -10.83 -3.86
N ARG A 115 15.61 -10.89 -3.31
CA ARG A 115 16.80 -10.24 -3.91
C ARG A 115 17.12 -10.81 -5.29
N ALA A 116 17.10 -12.12 -5.44
CA ALA A 116 17.33 -12.78 -6.73
C ALA A 116 16.27 -12.38 -7.76
N LEU A 117 14.99 -12.34 -7.36
CA LEU A 117 13.90 -11.89 -8.21
C LEU A 117 14.09 -10.42 -8.64
N ALA A 118 14.41 -9.53 -7.70
CA ALA A 118 14.67 -8.13 -8.00
C ALA A 118 15.84 -7.96 -8.97
N ALA A 119 16.93 -8.72 -8.78
CA ALA A 119 18.07 -8.70 -9.69
C ALA A 119 17.70 -9.17 -11.11
N HIS A 120 16.86 -10.20 -11.23
CA HIS A 120 16.37 -10.67 -12.53
C HIS A 120 15.48 -9.63 -13.22
N ILE A 121 14.56 -8.98 -12.49
CA ILE A 121 13.70 -7.92 -13.03
C ILE A 121 14.54 -6.74 -13.51
N ILE A 122 15.50 -6.27 -12.71
CA ILE A 122 16.40 -5.17 -13.08
C ILE A 122 17.19 -5.54 -14.35
N SER A 123 17.67 -6.78 -14.44
CA SER A 123 18.42 -7.24 -15.62
C SER A 123 17.54 -7.31 -16.86
N ALA A 124 16.31 -7.81 -16.73
CA ALA A 124 15.34 -7.85 -17.82
C ALA A 124 14.95 -6.44 -18.32
N LEU A 125 14.74 -5.49 -17.42
CA LEU A 125 14.46 -4.10 -17.76
C LEU A 125 15.63 -3.46 -18.51
N LYS A 126 16.87 -3.66 -18.05
CA LYS A 126 18.07 -3.18 -18.75
C LYS A 126 18.24 -3.79 -20.15
N LEU A 127 17.90 -5.07 -20.32
CA LEU A 127 17.99 -5.77 -21.60
C LEU A 127 16.85 -5.41 -22.57
N SER A 128 15.71 -4.92 -22.06
CA SER A 128 14.54 -4.57 -22.88
C SER A 128 14.76 -3.37 -23.80
N ASN A 129 15.80 -2.57 -23.55
CA ASN A 129 16.10 -1.32 -24.29
C ASN A 129 14.94 -0.30 -24.32
N CYS A 130 13.98 -0.44 -23.39
CA CYS A 130 12.88 0.49 -23.18
C CYS A 130 13.37 1.79 -22.52
N SER A 131 12.64 2.89 -22.76
CA SER A 131 12.86 4.16 -22.05
C SER A 131 12.56 4.04 -20.55
N ASP A 132 13.10 4.94 -19.73
CA ASP A 132 12.87 4.95 -18.28
C ASP A 132 11.36 4.98 -17.93
N ALA A 133 10.56 5.68 -18.73
CA ALA A 133 9.11 5.76 -18.55
C ALA A 133 8.41 4.42 -18.83
N GLU A 134 8.84 3.70 -19.87
CA GLU A 134 8.32 2.37 -20.22
C GLU A 134 8.77 1.30 -19.21
N GLN A 135 10.00 1.40 -18.70
CA GLN A 135 10.49 0.52 -17.64
C GLN A 135 9.70 0.72 -16.34
N ALA A 136 9.40 1.97 -15.97
CA ALA A 136 8.57 2.29 -14.82
C ALA A 136 7.13 1.76 -14.99
N ALA A 137 6.54 1.90 -16.18
CA ALA A 137 5.22 1.37 -16.49
C ALA A 137 5.17 -0.17 -16.39
N ALA A 138 6.20 -0.85 -16.92
CA ALA A 138 6.31 -2.31 -16.83
C ALA A 138 6.44 -2.79 -15.37
N LEU A 139 7.24 -2.11 -14.56
CA LEU A 139 7.38 -2.41 -13.14
C LEU A 139 6.06 -2.22 -12.37
N MET A 140 5.35 -1.12 -12.63
CA MET A 140 4.07 -0.83 -11.98
C MET A 140 2.99 -1.84 -12.35
N GLU A 141 2.94 -2.32 -13.61
CA GLU A 141 1.99 -3.38 -13.99
C GLU A 141 2.32 -4.72 -13.33
N ALA A 142 3.60 -5.07 -13.20
CA ALA A 142 4.03 -6.26 -12.46
C ALA A 142 3.64 -6.20 -10.97
N LEU A 143 3.85 -5.04 -10.32
CA LEU A 143 3.43 -4.82 -8.92
C LEU A 143 1.90 -4.86 -8.79
N ARG A 144 1.17 -4.29 -9.74
CA ARG A 144 -0.29 -4.32 -9.79
C ARG A 144 -0.83 -5.74 -9.93
N PHE A 145 -0.16 -6.57 -10.73
CA PHE A 145 -0.47 -7.99 -10.87
C PHE A 145 -0.25 -8.77 -9.56
N ILE A 146 0.90 -8.56 -8.90
CA ILE A 146 1.20 -9.17 -7.60
C ILE A 146 0.16 -8.75 -6.56
N GLY A 147 -0.17 -7.45 -6.49
CA GLY A 147 -1.17 -6.93 -5.56
C GLY A 147 -2.56 -7.55 -5.77
N ARG A 148 -2.97 -7.78 -7.02
CA ARG A 148 -4.23 -8.47 -7.35
C ARG A 148 -4.21 -9.95 -6.95
N SER A 149 -3.12 -10.64 -7.22
CA SER A 149 -2.92 -12.04 -6.83
C SER A 149 -3.01 -12.21 -5.30
N LEU A 150 -2.34 -11.34 -4.53
CA LEU A 150 -2.41 -11.32 -3.07
C LEU A 150 -3.81 -10.97 -2.54
N ALA A 151 -4.54 -10.09 -3.22
CA ALA A 151 -5.93 -9.75 -2.90
C ALA A 151 -6.95 -10.83 -3.32
N SER A 152 -6.49 -12.04 -3.73
CA SER A 152 -7.33 -13.14 -4.24
C SER A 152 -8.18 -12.78 -5.45
N GLN A 153 -7.80 -11.74 -6.20
CA GLN A 153 -8.37 -11.42 -7.50
C GLN A 153 -7.49 -12.10 -8.57
N ILE A 154 -7.91 -13.30 -8.99
CA ILE A 154 -7.13 -14.22 -9.84
C ILE A 154 -7.16 -13.82 -11.32
N ASP A 155 -7.94 -12.81 -11.71
CA ASP A 155 -8.08 -12.45 -13.12
C ASP A 155 -6.81 -11.81 -13.68
N ILE A 156 -6.07 -12.63 -14.45
CA ILE A 156 -4.91 -12.20 -15.22
C ILE A 156 -5.38 -11.22 -16.30
N PRO A 157 -4.85 -9.98 -16.34
CA PRO A 157 -5.27 -8.98 -17.32
C PRO A 157 -5.07 -9.45 -18.75
N ARG A 158 -6.10 -9.29 -19.57
CA ARG A 158 -6.06 -9.61 -21.01
C ARG A 158 -5.44 -8.45 -21.79
N SER A 159 -4.12 -8.28 -21.66
CA SER A 159 -3.37 -7.25 -22.40
C SER A 159 -2.38 -7.90 -23.37
N GLN A 160 -1.98 -7.16 -24.41
CA GLN A 160 -0.97 -7.62 -25.37
C GLN A 160 0.37 -7.93 -24.68
N ALA A 161 0.77 -7.11 -23.70
CA ALA A 161 1.98 -7.35 -22.91
C ALA A 161 1.89 -8.69 -22.14
N THR A 162 0.76 -8.94 -21.49
CA THR A 162 0.52 -10.19 -20.74
C THR A 162 0.53 -11.40 -21.65
N VAL A 163 -0.06 -11.29 -22.86
CA VAL A 163 -0.04 -12.35 -23.88
C VAL A 163 1.40 -12.66 -24.31
N MET A 164 2.23 -11.65 -24.58
CA MET A 164 3.63 -11.88 -24.98
C MET A 164 4.45 -12.47 -23.83
N SER A 165 4.22 -12.04 -22.59
CA SER A 165 4.84 -12.65 -21.42
C SER A 165 4.46 -14.13 -21.26
N LEU A 166 3.17 -14.47 -21.38
CA LEU A 166 2.69 -15.86 -21.32
C LEU A 166 3.17 -16.74 -22.48
N ALA A 167 3.49 -16.14 -23.63
CA ALA A 167 4.10 -16.85 -24.76
C ALA A 167 5.60 -17.14 -24.53
N SER A 168 6.26 -16.33 -23.70
CA SER A 168 7.70 -16.46 -23.39
C SER A 168 8.02 -17.44 -22.25
N ILE A 169 7.02 -17.82 -21.44
CA ILE A 169 7.19 -18.81 -20.36
C ILE A 169 7.10 -20.24 -20.89
N GLY A 170 7.81 -21.15 -20.21
CA GLY A 170 7.86 -22.57 -20.54
C GLY A 170 6.49 -23.26 -20.55
N HIS A 171 6.42 -24.42 -21.20
CA HIS A 171 5.19 -25.20 -21.36
C HIS A 171 4.73 -25.87 -20.06
N GLU A 172 5.63 -25.97 -19.09
CA GLU A 172 5.40 -26.45 -17.73
C GLU A 172 4.52 -25.52 -16.87
N TYR A 173 4.21 -24.31 -17.34
CA TYR A 173 3.33 -23.37 -16.65
C TYR A 173 1.93 -23.36 -17.27
N ASP A 174 0.91 -23.47 -16.43
CA ASP A 174 -0.49 -23.38 -16.85
C ASP A 174 -0.79 -22.01 -17.43
N ARG A 175 -1.45 -22.00 -18.59
CA ARG A 175 -1.88 -20.78 -19.28
C ARG A 175 -3.39 -20.60 -19.14
N PRO A 176 -3.89 -19.36 -19.01
CA PRO A 176 -5.33 -19.10 -18.94
C PRO A 176 -6.05 -19.55 -20.20
N GLU A 177 -7.30 -20.00 -20.09
CA GLU A 177 -8.11 -20.48 -21.22
C GLU A 177 -8.22 -19.45 -22.37
N TRP A 178 -8.21 -18.15 -22.03
CA TRP A 178 -8.30 -17.06 -23.00
C TRP A 178 -6.99 -16.78 -23.77
N PHE A 179 -5.86 -17.37 -23.36
CA PHE A 179 -4.53 -17.05 -23.88
C PHE A 179 -4.41 -17.33 -25.38
N ALA A 180 -4.84 -18.50 -25.84
CA ALA A 180 -4.67 -18.91 -27.24
C ALA A 180 -5.42 -17.97 -28.21
N GLU A 181 -6.63 -17.57 -27.85
CA GLU A 181 -7.43 -16.61 -28.62
C GLU A 181 -6.73 -15.24 -28.68
N LYS A 182 -6.27 -14.72 -27.54
CA LYS A 182 -5.62 -13.40 -27.49
C LYS A 182 -4.25 -13.37 -28.15
N LEU A 183 -3.52 -14.47 -28.13
CA LEU A 183 -2.27 -14.60 -28.90
C LEU A 183 -2.55 -14.60 -30.41
N ALA A 184 -3.58 -15.32 -30.86
CA ALA A 184 -4.00 -15.29 -32.25
C ALA A 184 -4.44 -13.87 -32.69
N ASP A 185 -5.22 -13.16 -31.88
CA ASP A 185 -5.61 -11.76 -32.14
C ASP A 185 -4.37 -10.85 -32.28
N THR A 186 -3.41 -11.01 -31.36
CA THR A 186 -2.18 -10.22 -31.32
C THR A 186 -1.31 -10.47 -32.56
N ILE A 187 -1.13 -11.74 -32.93
CA ILE A 187 -0.38 -12.13 -34.13
C ILE A 187 -1.11 -11.65 -35.40
N SER A 188 -2.44 -11.71 -35.43
CA SER A 188 -3.20 -11.25 -36.59
C SER A 188 -3.01 -9.74 -36.82
N ALA A 189 -3.03 -8.96 -35.74
CA ALA A 189 -2.82 -7.52 -35.79
C ALA A 189 -1.41 -7.14 -36.27
N GLN A 190 -0.40 -8.00 -36.07
CA GLN A 190 1.01 -7.71 -36.39
C GLN A 190 1.53 -8.40 -37.66
N ALA A 191 1.01 -9.58 -38.02
CA ALA A 191 1.54 -10.44 -39.08
C ALA A 191 0.47 -10.99 -40.05
N GLY A 192 -0.81 -10.67 -39.85
CA GLY A 192 -1.92 -11.02 -40.74
C GLY A 192 -2.69 -12.29 -40.38
N ASN A 193 -3.97 -12.34 -40.79
CA ASN A 193 -4.98 -13.33 -40.36
C ASN A 193 -4.63 -14.81 -40.61
N ARG A 194 -3.79 -15.12 -41.62
CA ARG A 194 -3.47 -16.51 -41.97
C ARG A 194 -2.52 -17.16 -40.95
N LEU A 195 -1.48 -16.44 -40.53
CA LEU A 195 -0.49 -16.93 -39.57
C LEU A 195 -1.12 -17.10 -38.18
N ALA A 196 -1.98 -16.15 -37.79
CA ALA A 196 -2.73 -16.20 -36.53
C ALA A 196 -3.60 -17.46 -36.40
N ARG A 197 -4.27 -17.86 -37.50
CA ARG A 197 -5.17 -19.02 -37.49
C ARG A 197 -4.42 -20.35 -37.38
N GLU A 198 -3.25 -20.46 -38.00
CA GLU A 198 -2.39 -21.65 -37.89
C GLU A 198 -1.81 -21.78 -36.47
N VAL A 199 -1.37 -20.68 -35.85
CA VAL A 199 -0.85 -20.68 -34.47
C VAL A 199 -1.94 -21.03 -33.44
N GLY A 200 -3.14 -20.46 -33.56
CA GLY A 200 -4.25 -20.75 -32.64
C GLY A 200 -4.66 -22.23 -32.62
N GLN A 201 -4.59 -22.91 -33.77
CA GLN A 201 -4.90 -24.34 -33.89
C GLN A 201 -3.85 -25.26 -33.23
N HIS A 202 -2.59 -24.84 -33.17
CA HIS A 202 -1.53 -25.61 -32.54
C HIS A 202 -1.52 -25.50 -31.01
N LEU A 203 -2.14 -24.45 -30.45
CA LEU A 203 -2.15 -24.15 -29.02
C LEU A 203 -3.40 -24.66 -28.27
N THR A 204 -4.41 -25.17 -28.99
CA THR A 204 -5.67 -25.68 -28.43
C THR A 204 -5.71 -27.22 -28.32
N LYS A 205 -4.60 -27.90 -28.55
CA LYS A 205 -4.41 -29.34 -28.30
C LYS A 205 -3.67 -29.56 -26.99
#